data_AF-A0A4Q3WC71-F1
#
_entry.id   AF-A0A4Q3WC71-F1
#
_cell.length_a   1.000
_cell.length_b   1.000
_cell.length_c   1.000
_cell.angle_alpha   90.00
_cell.angle_beta   90.00
_cell.angle_gamma   90.00
#
_symmetry.space_group_name_H-M   'P 1'
#
loop_
_entity.id
_entity.type
_entity.pdbx_description
1 polymer ?
#
loop_
_entity_poly.entity_id
_entity_poly.type
_entity_poly.pdbx_seq_one_letter_code
_entity_poly.pdbx_strand_id
1 'polypeptide(L)'
;MDNPISTFASVRDFYISYLETAFRIDHPEIQAIRRTLLEQAGTLSTDAYLEPMQKYLDCGISVSDLRDDSEGQKWLPGFSRQQRDAFVALCLAGLLPRSKSNPAEGRFNLYTHQLHMLKRGVQPGQPGIVTSGTGSGKTESFLLPVLAEIAKEAAGWPTSPAMASWQPWWRGGQAAGPSFMRDAEAKQRPKAVRAIILYPMNALVEDQLVRMRRALDSDEAHLEMDRHFGGNRIFFGRYTSATPVTGWPKHPRLRDAKEKKRAARKTSELRNALSKLDETYEAASGRDDDSLRFNFPRMPGAEMVSRWDMQRHPPDILITNTSMLSTMLVREVEEPILEQTKVWLLNNDDAYFYLVIDELHLV
;
A
#
# COMPACT_ATOMS: atom_id res chain seq x y z
N MET A 1 3.92 25.50 4.51
CA MET A 1 4.57 25.75 3.20
C MET A 1 3.88 26.97 2.65
N ASP A 2 4.31 28.16 3.08
CA ASP A 2 3.38 29.30 3.21
C ASP A 2 3.49 30.33 2.07
N ASN A 3 4.40 30.13 1.11
CA ASN A 3 4.50 30.98 -0.07
C ASN A 3 5.06 30.20 -1.29
N PRO A 4 4.20 29.71 -2.21
CA PRO A 4 4.61 28.90 -3.36
C PRO A 4 5.53 29.65 -4.34
N ILE A 5 5.40 30.98 -4.44
CA ILE A 5 6.24 31.81 -5.31
C ILE A 5 7.68 31.83 -4.79
N SER A 6 7.85 32.00 -3.48
CA SER A 6 9.19 31.94 -2.86
C SER A 6 9.82 30.56 -2.97
N THR A 7 9.03 29.49 -2.84
CA THR A 7 9.52 28.12 -3.01
C THR A 7 9.98 27.88 -4.44
N PHE A 8 9.20 28.32 -5.44
CA PHE A 8 9.58 28.26 -6.84
C PHE A 8 10.91 28.98 -7.10
N ALA A 9 11.04 30.22 -6.64
CA ALA A 9 12.28 30.99 -6.77
C ALA A 9 13.46 30.27 -6.09
N SER A 10 13.25 29.74 -4.88
CA SER A 10 14.29 29.03 -4.13
C SER A 10 14.77 27.76 -4.84
N VAL A 11 13.85 26.96 -5.40
CA VAL A 11 14.20 25.73 -6.13
C VAL A 11 14.96 26.07 -7.42
N ARG A 12 14.50 27.09 -8.16
CA ARG A 12 15.19 27.58 -9.36
C ARG A 12 16.61 28.05 -9.01
N ASP A 13 16.75 28.90 -8.00
CA ASP A 13 18.04 29.47 -7.60
C ASP A 13 19.00 28.40 -7.06
N PHE A 14 18.47 27.37 -6.39
CA PHE A 14 19.25 26.19 -6.00
C PHE A 14 19.77 25.41 -7.21
N TYR A 15 18.92 25.15 -8.21
CA TYR A 15 19.33 24.48 -9.44
C TYR A 15 20.34 25.30 -10.24
N ILE A 16 20.16 26.61 -10.34
CA ILE A 16 21.12 27.52 -10.96
C ILE A 16 22.45 27.38 -10.22
N SER A 17 22.46 27.54 -8.90
CA SER A 17 23.69 27.46 -8.09
C SER A 17 24.42 26.12 -8.26
N TYR A 18 23.68 25.01 -8.38
CA TYR A 18 24.24 23.71 -8.72
C TYR A 18 24.91 23.70 -10.10
N LEU A 19 24.24 24.22 -11.14
CA LEU A 19 24.79 24.33 -12.50
C LEU A 19 26.02 25.24 -12.56
N GLU A 20 26.01 26.34 -11.81
CA GLU A 20 27.15 27.26 -11.69
C GLU A 20 28.35 26.59 -11.01
N THR A 21 28.11 25.71 -10.05
CA THR A 21 29.16 24.94 -9.36
C THR A 21 29.70 23.82 -10.24
N ALA A 22 28.82 23.05 -10.89
CA ALA A 22 29.19 21.91 -11.71
C ALA A 22 29.85 22.31 -13.04
N PHE A 23 29.42 23.43 -13.63
CA PHE A 23 29.89 23.95 -14.92
C PHE A 23 30.38 25.39 -14.77
N ARG A 24 31.37 25.61 -13.91
CA ARG A 24 31.89 26.93 -13.60
C ARG A 24 32.52 27.62 -14.82
N ILE A 25 32.23 28.91 -15.00
CA ILE A 25 32.92 29.78 -15.97
C ILE A 25 33.79 30.76 -15.18
N ASP A 26 35.08 30.83 -15.51
CA ASP A 26 36.06 31.63 -14.76
C ASP A 26 35.86 33.14 -14.94
N HIS A 27 35.33 33.57 -16.10
CA HIS A 27 35.11 34.98 -16.39
C HIS A 27 33.84 35.52 -15.71
N PRO A 28 33.92 36.46 -14.75
CA PRO A 28 32.78 36.89 -13.95
C PRO A 28 31.62 37.47 -14.77
N GLU A 29 31.92 38.23 -15.81
CA GLU A 29 30.88 38.84 -16.67
C GLU A 29 30.12 37.79 -17.47
N ILE A 30 30.80 36.75 -17.98
CA ILE A 30 30.16 35.67 -18.75
C ILE A 30 29.28 34.84 -17.81
N GLN A 31 29.75 34.59 -16.59
CA GLN A 31 28.98 33.91 -15.56
C GLN A 31 27.69 34.68 -15.22
N ALA A 32 27.79 36.01 -15.06
CA ALA A 32 26.62 36.86 -14.81
C ALA A 32 25.62 36.85 -15.97
N ILE A 33 26.09 36.94 -17.22
CA ILE A 33 25.23 36.85 -18.42
C ILE A 33 24.50 35.50 -18.45
N ARG A 34 25.22 34.41 -18.19
CA ARG A 34 24.63 33.06 -18.14
C ARG A 34 23.54 32.96 -17.07
N ARG A 35 23.78 33.52 -15.87
CA ARG A 35 22.78 33.53 -14.81
C ARG A 35 21.50 34.23 -15.25
N THR A 36 21.62 35.43 -15.83
CA THR A 36 20.46 36.16 -16.38
C THR A 36 19.69 35.33 -17.41
N LEU A 37 20.37 34.61 -18.29
CA LEU A 37 19.72 33.72 -19.27
C LEU A 37 19.00 32.54 -18.61
N LEU A 38 19.58 31.95 -17.56
CA LEU A 38 18.97 30.84 -16.82
C LEU A 38 17.75 31.29 -16.00
N GLU A 39 17.74 32.54 -15.53
CA GLU A 39 16.62 33.14 -14.80
C GLU A 39 15.45 33.53 -15.72
N GLN A 40 15.66 33.62 -17.03
CA GLN A 40 14.60 33.89 -18.00
C GLN A 40 13.59 32.73 -18.08
N ALA A 41 12.31 33.08 -18.10
CA ALA A 41 11.22 32.15 -18.28
C ALA A 41 11.36 31.38 -19.61
N GLY A 42 11.22 30.06 -19.55
CA GLY A 42 11.36 29.17 -20.71
C GLY A 42 12.78 28.65 -20.96
N THR A 43 13.80 29.16 -20.24
CA THR A 43 15.17 28.61 -20.32
C THR A 43 15.35 27.42 -19.37
N LEU A 44 15.37 27.69 -18.06
CA LEU A 44 15.51 26.66 -17.03
C LEU A 44 14.15 26.25 -16.44
N SER A 45 13.27 27.23 -16.25
CA SER A 45 11.94 27.05 -15.67
C SER A 45 10.92 27.89 -16.42
N THR A 46 9.68 27.43 -16.51
CA THR A 46 8.55 28.26 -16.97
C THR A 46 8.22 29.34 -15.93
N ASP A 47 7.34 30.28 -16.27
CA ASP A 47 6.76 31.16 -15.26
C ASP A 47 6.00 30.37 -14.19
N ALA A 48 5.93 30.94 -12.98
CA ALA A 48 5.15 30.37 -11.90
C ALA A 48 3.66 30.49 -12.22
N TYR A 49 3.02 29.37 -12.55
CA TYR A 49 1.58 29.31 -12.74
C TYR A 49 0.88 29.09 -11.39
N LEU A 50 -0.10 29.95 -11.09
CA LEU A 50 -0.99 29.78 -9.95
C LEU A 50 -2.36 29.31 -10.46
N GLU A 51 -2.66 28.04 -10.25
CA GLU A 51 -3.97 27.48 -10.56
C GLU A 51 -4.82 27.45 -9.27
N PRO A 52 -5.96 28.16 -9.22
CA PRO A 52 -6.88 28.04 -8.10
C PRO A 52 -7.54 26.66 -8.14
N MET A 53 -7.15 25.78 -7.23
CA MET A 53 -7.76 24.47 -7.09
C MET A 53 -9.17 24.60 -6.48
N GLN A 54 -10.16 23.98 -7.12
CA GLN A 54 -11.50 23.87 -6.53
C GLN A 54 -11.43 23.08 -5.22
N LYS A 55 -12.12 23.58 -4.18
CA LYS A 55 -12.30 22.81 -2.94
C LYS A 55 -13.34 21.72 -3.19
N TYR A 56 -12.95 20.47 -2.94
CA TYR A 56 -13.89 19.35 -2.99
C TYR A 56 -14.90 19.46 -1.86
N LEU A 57 -16.17 19.16 -2.17
CA LEU A 57 -17.27 19.22 -1.22
C LEU A 57 -17.22 18.02 -0.26
N ASP A 58 -17.47 18.26 1.02
CA ASP A 58 -17.73 17.25 2.04
C ASP A 58 -19.17 17.32 2.55
N CYS A 59 -19.63 16.25 3.20
CA CYS A 59 -20.98 16.16 3.75
C CYS A 59 -21.05 16.52 5.25
N GLY A 60 -20.00 17.10 5.83
CA GLY A 60 -19.94 17.33 7.28
C GLY A 60 -19.71 16.07 8.11
N ILE A 61 -19.33 14.96 7.49
CA ILE A 61 -19.22 13.63 8.11
C ILE A 61 -17.74 13.24 8.17
N SER A 62 -17.24 12.95 9.36
CA SER A 62 -15.94 12.33 9.59
C SER A 62 -16.05 10.80 9.51
N VAL A 63 -14.90 10.12 9.40
CA VAL A 63 -14.89 8.64 9.44
C VAL A 63 -15.44 8.10 10.77
N SER A 64 -15.31 8.85 11.86
CA SER A 64 -15.73 8.41 13.19
C SER A 64 -17.24 8.35 13.35
N ASP A 65 -17.97 9.21 12.63
CA ASP A 65 -19.43 9.26 12.64
C ASP A 65 -20.05 8.01 12.01
N LEU A 66 -19.27 7.26 11.21
CA LEU A 66 -19.71 5.98 10.65
C LEU A 66 -19.95 4.89 11.71
N ARG A 67 -19.49 5.09 12.96
CA ARG A 67 -19.83 4.24 14.10
C ARG A 67 -21.29 4.37 14.52
N ASP A 68 -21.90 5.53 14.30
CA ASP A 68 -23.27 5.81 14.70
C ASP A 68 -24.27 5.07 13.80
N ASP A 69 -25.41 4.66 14.36
CA ASP A 69 -26.39 3.84 13.64
C ASP A 69 -27.01 4.57 12.44
N SER A 70 -27.27 5.87 12.54
CA SER A 70 -27.86 6.64 11.44
C SER A 70 -26.93 6.74 10.23
N GLU A 71 -25.70 7.23 10.43
CA GLU A 71 -24.74 7.39 9.33
C GLU A 71 -24.14 6.04 8.92
N GLY A 72 -23.89 5.13 9.86
CA GLY A 72 -23.41 3.78 9.60
C GLY A 72 -24.37 2.98 8.70
N GLN A 73 -25.68 2.97 8.98
CA GLN A 73 -26.65 2.28 8.12
C GLN A 73 -26.75 2.93 6.72
N LYS A 74 -26.57 4.24 6.64
CA LYS A 74 -26.67 5.01 5.40
C LYS A 74 -25.48 4.78 4.46
N TRP A 75 -24.27 4.71 5.00
CA TRP A 75 -23.00 4.65 4.24
C TRP A 75 -22.30 3.29 4.25
N LEU A 76 -22.55 2.46 5.27
CA LEU A 76 -22.05 1.08 5.42
C LEU A 76 -23.21 0.09 5.61
N PRO A 77 -24.15 0.02 4.64
CA PRO A 77 -25.30 -0.86 4.75
C PRO A 77 -24.87 -2.33 4.87
N GLY A 78 -25.51 -3.07 5.77
CA GLY A 78 -25.18 -4.48 6.04
C GLY A 78 -24.03 -4.70 7.03
N PHE A 79 -23.48 -3.63 7.63
CA PHE A 79 -22.44 -3.75 8.65
C PHE A 79 -23.05 -3.68 10.06
N SER A 80 -22.69 -4.65 10.91
CA SER A 80 -22.96 -4.58 12.34
C SER A 80 -22.18 -3.43 13.00
N ARG A 81 -22.60 -3.03 14.22
CA ARG A 81 -21.88 -2.00 14.99
C ARG A 81 -20.42 -2.39 15.27
N GLN A 82 -20.16 -3.67 15.53
CA GLN A 82 -18.80 -4.19 15.76
C GLN A 82 -17.94 -4.09 14.50
N GLN A 83 -18.48 -4.42 13.33
CA GLN A 83 -17.77 -4.31 12.05
C GLN A 83 -17.50 -2.85 11.67
N ARG A 84 -18.47 -1.95 11.91
CA ARG A 84 -18.27 -0.51 11.73
C ARG A 84 -17.16 0.02 12.63
N ASP A 85 -17.16 -0.38 13.91
CA ASP A 85 -16.12 0.04 14.85
C ASP A 85 -14.73 -0.45 14.42
N ALA A 86 -14.61 -1.71 14.00
CA ALA A 86 -13.35 -2.28 13.50
C ALA A 86 -12.83 -1.54 12.26
N PHE A 87 -13.71 -1.24 11.29
CA PHE A 87 -13.36 -0.48 10.09
C PHE A 87 -12.90 0.96 10.43
N VAL A 88 -13.64 1.66 11.29
CA VAL A 88 -13.31 3.03 11.70
C VAL A 88 -11.99 3.05 12.48
N ALA A 89 -11.78 2.10 13.40
CA ALA A 89 -10.53 1.96 14.13
C ALA A 89 -9.33 1.78 13.19
N LEU A 90 -9.45 0.88 12.20
CA LEU A 90 -8.43 0.66 11.18
C LEU A 90 -8.16 1.94 10.37
N CYS A 91 -9.19 2.66 9.95
CA CYS A 91 -9.03 3.91 9.21
C CYS A 91 -8.23 4.95 10.03
N LEU A 92 -8.56 5.09 11.32
CA LEU A 92 -7.88 6.02 12.23
C LEU A 92 -6.48 5.55 12.66
N ALA A 93 -6.11 4.29 12.41
CA ALA A 93 -4.81 3.74 12.76
C ALA A 93 -3.67 4.15 11.80
N GLY A 94 -3.98 4.79 10.68
CA GLY A 94 -2.96 5.36 9.80
C GLY A 94 -3.41 5.70 8.38
N LEU A 95 -4.61 5.31 7.96
CA LEU A 95 -5.18 5.74 6.66
C LEU A 95 -5.61 7.20 6.70
N LEU A 96 -6.34 7.59 7.75
CA LEU A 96 -6.87 8.93 7.95
C LEU A 96 -6.29 9.55 9.22
N PRO A 97 -5.87 10.83 9.18
CA PRO A 97 -5.30 11.49 10.35
C PRO A 97 -6.35 11.68 11.44
N ARG A 98 -5.95 11.46 12.70
CA ARG A 98 -6.78 11.73 13.89
C ARG A 98 -6.82 13.22 14.23
N SER A 99 -7.91 13.65 14.86
CA SER A 99 -8.01 14.98 15.44
C SER A 99 -7.00 15.15 16.59
N LYS A 100 -6.41 16.35 16.69
CA LYS A 100 -5.46 16.69 17.77
C LYS A 100 -6.15 16.85 19.12
N SER A 101 -7.42 17.23 19.13
CA SER A 101 -8.21 17.43 20.36
C SER A 101 -8.85 16.12 20.84
N ASN A 102 -9.32 15.28 19.92
CA ASN A 102 -9.94 13.99 20.24
C ASN A 102 -9.38 12.89 19.33
N PRO A 103 -8.46 12.03 19.81
CA PRO A 103 -7.91 10.94 19.02
C PRO A 103 -8.92 9.88 18.55
N ALA A 104 -10.14 9.85 19.11
CA ALA A 104 -11.21 8.98 18.65
C ALA A 104 -11.89 9.48 17.35
N GLU A 105 -11.60 10.73 16.96
CA GLU A 105 -12.19 11.42 15.82
C GLU A 105 -11.21 11.58 14.65
N GLY A 106 -11.74 11.53 13.43
CA GLY A 106 -10.99 11.93 12.23
C GLY A 106 -10.72 13.43 12.24
N ARG A 107 -9.55 13.86 11.76
CA ARG A 107 -9.18 15.28 11.67
C ARG A 107 -10.00 16.05 10.63
N PHE A 108 -10.47 15.35 9.61
CA PHE A 108 -11.13 15.93 8.44
C PHE A 108 -12.40 15.18 8.12
N ASN A 109 -13.35 15.89 7.53
CA ASN A 109 -14.54 15.28 6.94
C ASN A 109 -14.16 14.53 5.67
N LEU A 110 -14.88 13.45 5.39
CA LEU A 110 -14.77 12.70 4.16
C LEU A 110 -15.39 13.50 3.01
N TYR A 111 -14.71 13.53 1.87
CA TYR A 111 -15.28 14.14 0.68
C TYR A 111 -16.52 13.36 0.22
N THR A 112 -17.45 14.09 -0.39
CA THR A 112 -18.72 13.53 -0.88
C THR A 112 -18.50 12.34 -1.82
N HIS A 113 -17.49 12.41 -2.68
CA HIS A 113 -17.15 11.32 -3.61
C HIS A 113 -16.54 10.10 -2.90
N GLN A 114 -15.80 10.29 -1.79
CA GLN A 114 -15.27 9.19 -0.97
C GLN A 114 -16.42 8.44 -0.29
N LEU A 115 -17.39 9.16 0.29
CA LEU A 115 -18.59 8.56 0.90
C LEU A 115 -19.47 7.82 -0.12
N HIS A 116 -19.67 8.41 -1.30
CA HIS A 116 -20.40 7.73 -2.38
C HIS A 116 -19.68 6.47 -2.86
N MET A 117 -18.36 6.51 -3.02
CA MET A 117 -17.58 5.35 -3.40
C MET A 117 -17.56 4.27 -2.32
N LEU A 118 -17.49 4.66 -1.04
CA LEU A 118 -17.62 3.74 0.08
C LEU A 118 -18.96 2.99 0.00
N LYS A 119 -20.08 3.72 -0.05
CA LYS A 119 -21.42 3.13 -0.11
C LYS A 119 -21.62 2.24 -1.33
N ARG A 120 -21.14 2.69 -2.50
CA ARG A 120 -21.22 1.92 -3.75
C ARG A 120 -20.36 0.67 -3.70
N GLY A 121 -19.17 0.76 -3.09
CA GLY A 121 -18.20 -0.33 -3.06
C GLY A 121 -18.51 -1.43 -2.07
N VAL A 122 -19.30 -1.17 -1.02
CA VAL A 122 -19.74 -2.18 -0.03
C VAL A 122 -21.08 -2.84 -0.39
N GLN A 123 -21.59 -2.57 -1.60
CA GLN A 123 -22.84 -3.12 -2.09
C GLN A 123 -22.62 -3.86 -3.41
N PRO A 124 -23.44 -4.87 -3.72
CA PRO A 124 -23.36 -5.53 -5.01
C PRO A 124 -23.55 -4.56 -6.18
N GLY A 125 -22.62 -4.60 -7.13
CA GLY A 125 -22.98 -4.47 -8.54
C GLY A 125 -23.07 -3.08 -9.15
N GLN A 126 -22.17 -2.14 -8.86
CA GLN A 126 -21.94 -1.02 -9.79
C GLN A 126 -20.46 -0.55 -9.80
N PRO A 127 -19.72 -0.67 -10.93
CA PRO A 127 -18.37 -0.11 -11.06
C PRO A 127 -18.35 1.38 -10.75
N GLY A 128 -17.43 1.84 -9.91
CA GLY A 128 -17.27 3.26 -9.59
C GLY A 128 -16.18 3.91 -10.44
N ILE A 129 -16.42 5.12 -10.93
CA ILE A 129 -15.41 5.94 -11.61
C ILE A 129 -15.31 7.27 -10.87
N VAL A 130 -14.10 7.63 -10.45
CA VAL A 130 -13.81 8.91 -9.80
C VAL A 130 -12.97 9.75 -10.74
N THR A 131 -13.60 10.76 -11.36
CA THR A 131 -12.93 11.73 -12.21
C THR A 131 -12.56 12.96 -11.39
N SER A 132 -11.34 12.99 -10.85
CA SER A 132 -10.87 14.12 -10.03
C SER A 132 -9.37 14.39 -10.21
N GLY A 133 -8.98 15.63 -9.92
CA GLY A 133 -7.59 16.08 -10.00
C GLY A 133 -6.70 15.52 -8.88
N THR A 134 -5.43 15.89 -8.90
CA THR A 134 -4.46 15.58 -7.84
C THR A 134 -4.90 16.22 -6.50
N GLY A 135 -4.63 15.55 -5.38
CA GLY A 135 -4.99 16.05 -4.05
C GLY A 135 -6.48 15.96 -3.68
N SER A 136 -7.30 15.33 -4.54
CA SER A 136 -8.74 15.16 -4.30
C SER A 136 -9.13 14.04 -3.35
N GLY A 137 -8.17 13.21 -2.91
CA GLY A 137 -8.46 12.03 -2.10
C GLY A 137 -8.95 10.82 -2.91
N LYS A 138 -8.47 10.67 -4.15
CA LYS A 138 -8.71 9.49 -5.00
C LYS A 138 -8.33 8.18 -4.33
N THR A 139 -7.18 8.17 -3.65
CA THR A 139 -6.67 7.00 -2.93
C THR A 139 -7.69 6.49 -1.92
N GLU A 140 -8.20 7.36 -1.06
CA GLU A 140 -9.20 7.00 -0.06
C GLU A 140 -10.51 6.55 -0.71
N SER A 141 -10.85 7.09 -1.88
CA SER A 141 -12.09 6.72 -2.58
C SER A 141 -12.14 5.24 -2.99
N PHE A 142 -11.00 4.62 -3.31
CA PHE A 142 -10.95 3.18 -3.59
C PHE A 142 -10.49 2.35 -2.39
N LEU A 143 -9.65 2.89 -1.50
CA LEU A 143 -9.18 2.14 -0.32
C LEU A 143 -10.28 1.99 0.74
N LEU A 144 -11.12 3.01 0.96
CA LEU A 144 -12.19 2.93 1.96
C LEU A 144 -13.14 1.74 1.72
N PRO A 145 -13.74 1.53 0.53
CA PRO A 145 -14.60 0.36 0.31
C PRO A 145 -13.84 -0.97 0.41
N VAL A 146 -12.61 -1.06 -0.11
CA VAL A 146 -11.78 -2.28 -0.01
C VAL A 146 -11.52 -2.65 1.45
N LEU A 147 -11.07 -1.67 2.25
CA LEU A 147 -10.77 -1.90 3.67
C LEU A 147 -12.03 -2.12 4.50
N ALA A 148 -13.18 -1.54 4.11
CA ALA A 148 -14.46 -1.79 4.76
C ALA A 148 -14.87 -3.26 4.63
N GLU A 149 -14.90 -3.81 3.42
CA GLU A 149 -15.26 -5.23 3.22
C GLU A 149 -14.22 -6.17 3.83
N ILE A 150 -12.92 -5.87 3.74
CA ILE A 150 -11.90 -6.68 4.41
C ILE A 150 -12.09 -6.62 5.93
N ALA A 151 -12.34 -5.45 6.53
CA ALA A 151 -12.56 -5.32 7.98
C ALA A 151 -13.85 -6.05 8.43
N LYS A 152 -14.91 -6.02 7.60
CA LYS A 152 -16.16 -6.75 7.82
C LYS A 152 -15.94 -8.26 7.87
N GLU A 153 -15.17 -8.80 6.92
CA GLU A 153 -14.76 -10.20 6.88
C GLU A 153 -13.84 -10.53 8.07
N ALA A 154 -12.87 -9.67 8.34
CA ALA A 154 -11.83 -9.87 9.34
C ALA A 154 -12.34 -9.89 10.78
N ALA A 155 -13.43 -9.17 11.07
CA ALA A 155 -14.12 -9.24 12.35
C ALA A 155 -14.65 -10.65 12.67
N GLY A 156 -14.83 -11.51 11.65
CA GLY A 156 -15.25 -12.90 11.80
C GLY A 156 -14.12 -13.93 11.67
N TRP A 157 -12.87 -13.50 11.46
CA TRP A 157 -11.76 -14.44 11.30
C TRP A 157 -11.45 -15.21 12.59
N PRO A 158 -11.08 -16.49 12.49
CA PRO A 158 -10.59 -17.24 13.64
C PRO A 158 -9.33 -16.61 14.22
N THR A 159 -9.21 -16.60 15.55
CA THR A 159 -8.03 -16.10 16.25
C THR A 159 -6.78 -16.87 15.85
N SER A 160 -5.66 -16.18 15.66
CA SER A 160 -4.37 -16.77 15.25
C SER A 160 -3.24 -16.43 16.24
N PRO A 161 -3.21 -16.98 17.47
CA PRO A 161 -2.20 -16.61 18.47
C PRO A 161 -0.76 -16.93 18.03
N ALA A 162 -0.58 -17.94 17.18
CA ALA A 162 0.72 -18.34 16.65
C ALA A 162 1.40 -17.26 15.80
N MET A 163 0.61 -16.33 15.23
CA MET A 163 1.13 -15.19 14.45
C MET A 163 2.07 -14.31 15.27
N ALA A 164 1.71 -14.01 16.52
CA ALA A 164 2.52 -13.19 17.42
C ALA A 164 3.87 -13.84 17.78
N SER A 165 3.93 -15.18 17.70
CA SER A 165 5.15 -15.95 17.98
C SER A 165 6.02 -16.22 16.75
N TRP A 166 5.55 -15.88 15.54
CA TRP A 166 6.31 -16.13 14.32
C TRP A 166 7.62 -15.33 14.32
N GLN A 167 8.71 -15.97 13.90
CA GLN A 167 10.03 -15.36 13.84
C GLN A 167 10.59 -15.37 12.42
N PRO A 168 11.23 -14.27 11.99
CA PRO A 168 11.94 -14.21 10.72
C PRO A 168 13.02 -15.29 10.55
N TRP A 169 12.80 -16.24 9.64
CA TRP A 169 13.71 -17.38 9.43
C TRP A 169 15.12 -16.97 8.95
N TRP A 170 15.28 -15.77 8.38
CA TRP A 170 16.58 -15.24 7.96
C TRP A 170 17.41 -14.66 9.12
N ARG A 171 16.81 -14.41 10.29
CA ARG A 171 17.53 -14.05 11.52
C ARG A 171 18.16 -15.27 12.21
N GLY A 172 17.71 -16.47 11.86
CA GLY A 172 18.26 -17.74 12.35
C GLY A 172 19.53 -18.19 11.61
N GLY A 173 20.10 -19.31 12.05
CA GLY A 173 21.26 -19.91 11.40
C GLY A 173 20.97 -20.39 9.96
N GLN A 174 22.03 -20.63 9.17
CA GLN A 174 21.91 -20.98 7.74
C GLN A 174 21.04 -22.22 7.43
N ALA A 175 20.85 -23.11 8.41
CA ALA A 175 20.03 -24.32 8.30
C ALA A 175 18.51 -24.05 8.27
N ALA A 176 18.05 -22.86 8.68
CA ALA A 176 16.63 -22.51 8.64
C ALA A 176 16.16 -22.29 7.20
N GLY A 177 15.16 -23.06 6.76
CA GLY A 177 14.50 -22.88 5.46
C GLY A 177 13.43 -21.78 5.50
N PRO A 178 12.89 -21.36 4.34
CA PRO A 178 11.83 -20.36 4.28
C PRO A 178 10.58 -20.80 5.04
N SER A 179 10.16 -19.95 5.99
CA SER A 179 8.83 -19.96 6.59
C SER A 179 8.20 -18.58 6.37
N PHE A 180 6.87 -18.51 6.35
CA PHE A 180 6.16 -17.27 6.12
C PHE A 180 5.18 -16.98 7.24
N MET A 181 4.95 -15.71 7.57
CA MET A 181 4.11 -15.33 8.70
C MET A 181 2.69 -15.91 8.56
N ARG A 182 2.15 -15.89 7.33
CA ARG A 182 0.85 -16.47 6.99
C ARG A 182 0.74 -17.99 7.17
N ASP A 183 1.86 -18.70 7.33
CA ASP A 183 1.83 -20.12 7.71
C ASP A 183 1.26 -20.30 9.13
N ALA A 184 1.34 -19.27 9.98
CA ALA A 184 0.86 -19.28 11.37
C ALA A 184 -0.61 -18.87 11.54
N GLU A 185 -1.28 -18.45 10.45
CA GLU A 185 -2.71 -18.17 10.46
C GLU A 185 -3.53 -19.44 10.69
N ALA A 186 -4.67 -19.31 11.36
CA ALA A 186 -5.63 -20.39 11.50
C ALA A 186 -6.08 -20.93 10.12
N LYS A 187 -6.21 -22.25 10.00
CA LYS A 187 -6.51 -22.93 8.72
C LYS A 187 -7.84 -22.52 8.10
N GLN A 188 -8.79 -22.10 8.93
CA GLN A 188 -10.13 -21.67 8.51
C GLN A 188 -10.13 -20.22 7.99
N ARG A 189 -9.06 -19.43 8.20
CA ARG A 189 -8.96 -18.11 7.61
C ARG A 189 -8.73 -18.25 6.10
N PRO A 190 -9.63 -17.76 5.24
CA PRO A 190 -9.45 -17.86 3.79
C PRO A 190 -8.22 -17.07 3.35
N LYS A 191 -7.42 -17.65 2.46
CA LYS A 191 -6.21 -17.04 1.91
C LYS A 191 -6.45 -16.71 0.44
N ALA A 192 -6.92 -15.50 0.17
CA ALA A 192 -7.38 -15.08 -1.15
C ALA A 192 -7.06 -13.61 -1.41
N VAL A 193 -6.96 -13.24 -2.68
CA VAL A 193 -6.89 -11.83 -3.08
C VAL A 193 -8.28 -11.22 -3.02
N ARG A 194 -8.52 -10.29 -2.11
CA ARG A 194 -9.78 -9.51 -2.01
C ARG A 194 -9.74 -8.33 -2.97
N ALA A 195 -8.56 -7.73 -3.17
CA ALA A 195 -8.39 -6.61 -4.09
C ALA A 195 -7.10 -6.72 -4.93
N ILE A 196 -7.21 -6.46 -6.24
CA ILE A 196 -6.07 -6.17 -7.10
C ILE A 196 -6.06 -4.67 -7.39
N ILE A 197 -4.93 -4.03 -7.13
CA ILE A 197 -4.69 -2.63 -7.51
C ILE A 197 -3.67 -2.61 -8.65
N LEU A 198 -4.12 -2.13 -9.80
CA LEU A 198 -3.31 -1.94 -11.00
C LEU A 198 -2.80 -0.52 -11.07
N TYR A 199 -1.48 -0.38 -11.04
CA TYR A 199 -0.81 0.90 -11.26
C TYR A 199 -0.11 0.93 -12.62
N PRO A 200 -0.21 2.04 -13.37
CA PRO A 200 0.47 2.18 -14.66
C PRO A 200 1.98 2.43 -14.48
N MET A 201 2.40 3.10 -13.40
CA MET A 201 3.78 3.55 -13.19
C MET A 201 4.33 3.17 -11.82
N ASN A 202 5.59 2.72 -11.76
CA ASN A 202 6.25 2.29 -10.52
C ASN A 202 6.40 3.41 -9.48
N ALA A 203 6.58 4.67 -9.89
CA ALA A 203 6.75 5.79 -8.96
C ALA A 203 5.48 6.02 -8.11
N LEU A 204 4.32 5.92 -8.75
CA LEU A 204 3.03 6.03 -8.07
C LEU A 204 2.82 4.88 -7.08
N VAL A 205 3.35 3.69 -7.38
CA VAL A 205 3.27 2.52 -6.48
C VAL A 205 3.97 2.79 -5.14
N GLU A 206 5.14 3.43 -5.14
CA GLU A 206 5.91 3.64 -3.90
C GLU A 206 5.15 4.55 -2.92
N ASP A 207 4.59 5.67 -3.39
CA ASP A 207 3.80 6.56 -2.53
C ASP A 207 2.57 5.85 -1.93
N GLN A 208 1.93 4.98 -2.72
CA GLN A 208 0.78 4.21 -2.25
C GLN A 208 1.19 3.09 -1.29
N LEU A 209 2.38 2.50 -1.46
CA LEU A 209 2.93 1.54 -0.49
C LEU A 209 3.24 2.20 0.85
N VAL A 210 3.80 3.41 0.86
CA VAL A 210 4.01 4.17 2.10
C VAL A 210 2.69 4.39 2.83
N ARG A 211 1.64 4.76 2.10
CA ARG A 211 0.29 4.91 2.65
C ARG A 211 -0.27 3.59 3.18
N MET A 212 -0.08 2.49 2.45
CA MET A 212 -0.55 1.16 2.90
C MET A 212 0.19 0.67 4.14
N ARG A 213 1.51 0.89 4.22
CA ARG A 213 2.31 0.59 5.43
C ARG A 213 1.84 1.39 6.63
N ARG A 214 1.48 2.67 6.45
CA ARG A 214 0.87 3.46 7.54
C ARG A 214 -0.49 2.90 7.96
N ALA A 215 -1.34 2.55 7.00
CA ALA A 215 -2.69 2.08 7.27
C ALA A 215 -2.76 0.67 7.87
N LEU A 216 -1.82 -0.22 7.50
CA LEU A 216 -1.89 -1.65 7.80
C LEU A 216 -0.69 -2.17 8.60
N ASP A 217 0.39 -1.42 8.72
CA ASP A 217 1.65 -1.90 9.32
C ASP A 217 2.23 -0.96 10.41
N SER A 218 1.50 0.11 10.76
CA SER A 218 1.79 0.93 11.94
C SER A 218 1.56 0.14 13.24
N ASP A 219 2.16 0.61 14.32
CA ASP A 219 1.96 0.01 15.64
C ASP A 219 0.50 0.12 16.08
N GLU A 220 -0.16 1.24 15.78
CA GLU A 220 -1.59 1.43 15.98
C GLU A 220 -2.42 0.46 15.14
N ALA A 221 -2.07 0.25 13.86
CA ALA A 221 -2.81 -0.67 13.01
C ALA A 221 -2.69 -2.10 13.54
N HIS A 222 -1.51 -2.52 13.97
CA HIS A 222 -1.32 -3.83 14.61
C HIS A 222 -2.15 -3.97 15.89
N LEU A 223 -2.18 -2.94 16.74
CA LEU A 223 -2.98 -2.93 17.97
C LEU A 223 -4.49 -3.07 17.68
N GLU A 224 -5.01 -2.31 16.71
CA GLU A 224 -6.41 -2.39 16.33
C GLU A 224 -6.74 -3.74 15.67
N MET A 225 -5.84 -4.30 14.87
CA MET A 225 -6.02 -5.64 14.30
C MET A 225 -5.94 -6.76 15.35
N ASP A 226 -5.09 -6.62 16.38
CA ASP A 226 -5.06 -7.53 17.52
C ASP A 226 -6.39 -7.51 18.28
N ARG A 227 -6.96 -6.32 18.47
CA ARG A 227 -8.23 -6.11 19.17
C ARG A 227 -9.44 -6.58 18.37
N HIS A 228 -9.52 -6.23 17.09
CA HIS A 228 -10.72 -6.40 16.27
C HIS A 228 -10.70 -7.63 15.37
N PHE A 229 -9.53 -8.14 14.98
CA PHE A 229 -9.37 -9.25 14.04
C PHE A 229 -8.73 -10.50 14.68
N GLY A 230 -8.70 -10.58 16.02
CA GLY A 230 -8.22 -11.76 16.73
C GLY A 230 -6.73 -12.06 16.49
N GLY A 231 -5.90 -11.02 16.40
CA GLY A 231 -4.46 -11.15 16.16
C GLY A 231 -4.07 -11.39 14.70
N ASN A 232 -5.04 -11.40 13.78
CA ASN A 232 -4.77 -11.48 12.35
C ASN A 232 -4.20 -10.16 11.81
N ARG A 233 -3.64 -10.18 10.60
CA ARG A 233 -3.15 -8.99 9.89
C ARG A 233 -3.81 -8.93 8.53
N ILE A 234 -4.17 -7.74 8.04
CA ILE A 234 -4.60 -7.59 6.64
C ILE A 234 -3.34 -7.53 5.78
N PHE A 235 -3.07 -8.60 5.04
CA PHE A 235 -1.85 -8.73 4.26
C PHE A 235 -1.96 -8.02 2.93
N PHE A 236 -0.93 -7.26 2.57
CA PHE A 236 -0.80 -6.68 1.24
C PHE A 236 0.56 -7.02 0.65
N GLY A 237 0.67 -7.04 -0.68
CA GLY A 237 1.94 -7.38 -1.33
C GLY A 237 2.09 -6.77 -2.70
N ARG A 238 3.29 -6.25 -2.99
CA ARG A 238 3.66 -5.83 -4.33
C ARG A 238 4.20 -7.01 -5.12
N TYR A 239 3.51 -7.36 -6.20
CA TYR A 239 3.92 -8.42 -7.13
C TYR A 239 4.35 -7.83 -8.47
N THR A 240 5.64 -7.49 -8.59
CA THR A 240 6.24 -6.94 -9.81
C THR A 240 7.49 -7.73 -10.23
N SER A 241 8.12 -7.33 -11.33
CA SER A 241 9.43 -7.86 -11.74
C SER A 241 10.50 -7.74 -10.65
N ALA A 242 10.43 -6.71 -9.80
CA ALA A 242 11.37 -6.46 -8.71
C ALA A 242 11.14 -7.33 -7.46
N THR A 243 9.98 -7.97 -7.31
CA THR A 243 9.67 -8.78 -6.13
C THR A 243 10.53 -10.05 -6.10
N PRO A 244 11.36 -10.26 -5.06
CA PRO A 244 12.20 -11.45 -4.93
C PRO A 244 11.40 -12.64 -4.39
N VAL A 245 11.81 -13.89 -4.53
CA VAL A 245 12.67 -14.42 -5.58
C VAL A 245 11.80 -15.06 -6.65
N THR A 246 12.34 -15.23 -7.86
CA THR A 246 11.58 -15.76 -9.00
C THR A 246 11.56 -17.28 -9.05
N GLY A 247 10.50 -17.84 -9.66
CA GLY A 247 10.34 -19.27 -9.90
C GLY A 247 9.81 -20.03 -8.68
N TRP A 248 9.91 -21.35 -8.73
CA TRP A 248 9.37 -22.23 -7.69
C TRP A 248 10.33 -22.33 -6.49
N PRO A 249 9.82 -22.35 -5.25
CA PRO A 249 10.62 -22.79 -4.10
C PRO A 249 10.98 -24.28 -4.22
N LYS A 250 10.05 -25.07 -4.76
CA LYS A 250 10.23 -26.48 -5.10
C LYS A 250 9.47 -26.77 -6.39
N HIS A 251 10.20 -27.09 -7.47
CA HIS A 251 9.58 -27.33 -8.77
C HIS A 251 8.68 -28.59 -8.75
N PRO A 252 7.48 -28.57 -9.36
CA PRO A 252 6.56 -29.72 -9.33
C PRO A 252 7.15 -30.95 -10.05
N ARG A 253 7.82 -30.72 -11.19
CA ARG A 253 8.31 -31.77 -12.09
C ARG A 253 9.83 -32.05 -12.05
N LEU A 254 10.65 -31.13 -11.56
CA LEU A 254 12.11 -31.21 -11.64
C LEU A 254 12.67 -31.45 -10.23
N ARG A 255 13.48 -32.50 -10.07
CA ARG A 255 14.00 -32.93 -8.75
C ARG A 255 15.48 -33.34 -8.80
N ASP A 256 16.16 -33.03 -9.90
CA ASP A 256 17.56 -33.38 -10.11
C ASP A 256 18.49 -32.54 -9.23
N ALA A 257 19.77 -32.94 -9.18
CA ALA A 257 20.76 -32.25 -8.36
C ALA A 257 20.94 -30.77 -8.77
N LYS A 258 20.74 -30.44 -10.05
CA LYS A 258 20.79 -29.06 -10.54
C LYS A 258 19.66 -28.23 -9.97
N GLU A 259 18.43 -28.74 -9.95
CA GLU A 259 17.30 -28.03 -9.36
C GLU A 259 17.46 -27.85 -7.85
N LYS A 260 17.97 -28.85 -7.12
CA LYS A 260 18.30 -28.70 -5.69
C LYS A 260 19.33 -27.57 -5.46
N LYS A 261 20.37 -27.49 -6.28
CA LYS A 261 21.37 -26.42 -6.23
C LYS A 261 20.78 -25.05 -6.57
N ARG A 262 19.88 -24.98 -7.55
CA ARG A 262 19.15 -23.76 -7.92
C ARG A 262 18.26 -23.27 -6.77
N ALA A 263 17.47 -24.17 -6.17
CA ALA A 263 16.61 -23.86 -5.04
C ALA A 263 17.41 -23.34 -3.84
N ALA A 264 18.52 -24.02 -3.49
CA ALA A 264 19.42 -23.56 -2.43
C ALA A 264 19.99 -22.16 -2.71
N ARG A 265 20.40 -21.88 -3.95
CA ARG A 265 20.86 -20.54 -4.37
C ARG A 265 19.74 -19.49 -4.23
N LYS A 266 18.51 -19.80 -4.66
CA LYS A 266 17.36 -18.89 -4.55
C LYS A 266 16.95 -18.64 -3.10
N THR A 267 17.03 -19.66 -2.23
CA THR A 267 16.83 -19.48 -0.78
C THR A 267 17.88 -18.54 -0.19
N SER A 268 19.15 -18.65 -0.60
CA SER A 268 20.21 -17.73 -0.15
C SER A 268 20.00 -16.30 -0.66
N GLU A 269 19.60 -16.15 -1.92
CA GLU A 269 19.23 -14.85 -2.52
C GLU A 269 18.08 -14.19 -1.77
N LEU A 270 17.03 -14.96 -1.44
CA LEU A 270 15.90 -14.48 -0.67
C LEU A 270 16.34 -14.07 0.74
N ARG A 271 17.16 -14.89 1.42
CA ARG A 271 17.68 -14.59 2.74
C ARG A 271 18.42 -13.24 2.74
N ASN A 272 19.34 -13.04 1.81
CA ASN A 272 20.12 -11.80 1.71
C ASN A 272 19.21 -10.59 1.44
N ALA A 273 18.20 -10.74 0.58
CA ALA A 273 17.24 -9.67 0.31
C ALA A 273 16.44 -9.30 1.56
N LEU A 274 15.95 -10.29 2.31
CA LEU A 274 15.18 -10.09 3.54
C LEU A 274 16.03 -9.50 4.67
N SER A 275 17.25 -9.99 4.88
CA SER A 275 18.20 -9.41 5.85
C SER A 275 18.48 -7.94 5.55
N LYS A 276 18.69 -7.58 4.28
CA LYS A 276 18.92 -6.19 3.88
C LYS A 276 17.71 -5.29 4.13
N LEU A 277 16.49 -5.79 3.88
CA LEU A 277 15.26 -5.04 4.20
C LEU A 277 15.16 -4.78 5.70
N ASP A 278 15.43 -5.81 6.51
CA ASP A 278 15.43 -5.75 7.97
C ASP A 278 16.42 -4.70 8.50
N GLU A 279 17.66 -4.75 8.04
CA GLU A 279 18.71 -3.77 8.37
C GLU A 279 18.30 -2.33 8.00
N THR A 280 17.66 -2.16 6.83
CA THR A 280 17.23 -0.84 6.35
C THR A 280 16.06 -0.31 7.19
N TYR A 281 15.10 -1.17 7.56
CA TYR A 281 13.97 -0.79 8.39
C TYR A 281 14.42 -0.37 9.80
N GLU A 282 15.33 -1.14 10.43
CA GLU A 282 15.90 -0.80 11.74
C GLU A 282 16.67 0.52 11.69
N ALA A 283 17.48 0.74 10.64
CA ALA A 283 18.22 1.99 10.46
C ALA A 283 17.29 3.21 10.24
N ALA A 284 16.14 3.01 9.60
CA ALA A 284 15.13 4.05 9.40
C ALA A 284 14.33 4.33 10.68
N SER A 285 14.03 3.29 11.47
CA SER A 285 13.27 3.40 12.72
C SER A 285 14.03 4.09 13.85
N GLY A 286 15.37 4.06 13.81
CA GLY A 286 16.23 4.76 14.77
C GLY A 286 16.43 6.27 14.52
N ARG A 287 15.70 6.86 13.57
CA ARG A 287 15.77 8.30 13.23
C ARG A 287 14.60 9.06 13.84
N ASP A 288 14.77 10.35 14.11
CA ASP A 288 13.73 11.21 14.71
C ASP A 288 12.49 11.42 13.82
N ASP A 289 12.59 11.13 12.52
CA ASP A 289 11.48 11.25 11.57
C ASP A 289 10.69 9.93 11.49
N ASP A 290 9.61 9.85 12.27
CA ASP A 290 8.69 8.70 12.28
C ASP A 290 8.06 8.39 10.91
N SER A 291 8.09 9.34 9.98
CA SER A 291 7.56 9.15 8.64
C SER A 291 8.48 8.28 7.77
N LEU A 292 9.77 8.22 8.10
CA LEU A 292 10.81 7.58 7.28
C LEU A 292 10.70 6.06 7.28
N ARG A 293 10.34 5.44 8.42
CA ARG A 293 10.21 3.98 8.54
C ARG A 293 9.19 3.39 7.57
N PHE A 294 8.14 4.14 7.24
CA PHE A 294 7.10 3.71 6.29
C PHE A 294 7.57 3.67 4.83
N ASN A 295 8.77 4.17 4.51
CA ASN A 295 9.38 3.96 3.19
C ASN A 295 9.92 2.53 3.01
N PHE A 296 10.01 1.75 4.09
CA PHE A 296 10.55 0.41 4.08
C PHE A 296 9.56 -0.59 4.68
N PRO A 297 9.50 -1.83 4.20
CA PRO A 297 8.67 -2.87 4.81
C PRO A 297 9.13 -3.21 6.23
N ARG A 298 8.17 -3.34 7.15
CA ARG A 298 8.39 -3.84 8.51
C ARG A 298 8.41 -5.38 8.51
N MET A 299 9.36 -6.01 9.20
CA MET A 299 9.35 -7.46 9.40
C MET A 299 9.61 -7.83 10.88
N PRO A 300 8.73 -8.62 11.54
CA PRO A 300 7.45 -9.13 11.05
C PRO A 300 6.43 -8.01 10.83
N GLY A 301 5.61 -8.14 9.78
CA GLY A 301 4.63 -7.14 9.36
C GLY A 301 3.59 -7.69 8.40
N ALA A 302 2.70 -6.82 7.97
CA ALA A 302 1.59 -7.09 7.05
C ALA A 302 2.00 -7.07 5.57
N GLU A 303 3.16 -6.49 5.22
CA GLU A 303 3.66 -6.49 3.85
C GLU A 303 4.31 -7.83 3.47
N MET A 304 3.75 -8.49 2.45
CA MET A 304 4.32 -9.68 1.83
C MET A 304 5.37 -9.27 0.80
N VAL A 305 6.64 -9.35 1.20
CA VAL A 305 7.78 -8.85 0.40
C VAL A 305 8.37 -9.88 -0.58
N SER A 306 7.86 -11.11 -0.61
CA SER A 306 8.37 -12.15 -1.50
C SER A 306 7.31 -12.86 -2.34
N ARG A 307 7.69 -13.24 -3.57
CA ARG A 307 6.81 -14.01 -4.46
C ARG A 307 6.50 -15.38 -3.89
N TRP A 308 7.48 -16.05 -3.28
CA TRP A 308 7.26 -17.38 -2.69
C TRP A 308 6.23 -17.34 -1.56
N ASP A 309 6.21 -16.25 -0.79
CA ASP A 309 5.19 -16.02 0.23
C ASP A 309 3.81 -15.84 -0.41
N MET A 310 3.68 -14.89 -1.34
CA MET A 310 2.40 -14.60 -2.02
C MET A 310 1.88 -15.77 -2.87
N GLN A 311 2.76 -16.53 -3.53
CA GLN A 311 2.41 -17.73 -4.30
C GLN A 311 1.88 -18.83 -3.40
N ARG A 312 2.39 -18.96 -2.18
CA ARG A 312 1.91 -19.94 -1.22
C ARG A 312 0.60 -19.48 -0.60
N HIS A 313 0.54 -18.24 -0.13
CA HIS A 313 -0.57 -17.65 0.62
C HIS A 313 -0.92 -16.26 0.06
N PRO A 314 -1.93 -16.14 -0.83
CA PRO A 314 -2.19 -14.92 -1.60
C PRO A 314 -2.58 -13.74 -0.71
N PRO A 315 -1.93 -12.55 -0.82
CA PRO A 315 -2.23 -11.39 0.01
C PRO A 315 -3.70 -10.99 -0.09
N ASP A 316 -4.25 -10.36 0.95
CA ASP A 316 -5.61 -9.82 0.91
C ASP A 316 -5.70 -8.67 -0.11
N ILE A 317 -4.64 -7.85 -0.24
CA ILE A 317 -4.51 -6.80 -1.26
C ILE A 317 -3.25 -7.05 -2.11
N LEU A 318 -3.43 -7.27 -3.42
CA LEU A 318 -2.34 -7.47 -4.36
C LEU A 318 -2.10 -6.20 -5.20
N ILE A 319 -0.89 -5.67 -5.14
CA ILE A 319 -0.48 -4.51 -5.94
C ILE A 319 0.38 -5.00 -7.10
N THR A 320 -0.01 -4.70 -8.34
CA THR A 320 0.73 -5.11 -9.53
C THR A 320 0.54 -4.14 -10.70
N ASN A 321 1.12 -4.47 -11.85
CA ASN A 321 0.94 -3.75 -13.11
C ASN A 321 0.35 -4.69 -14.17
N THR A 322 -0.14 -4.12 -15.27
CA THR A 322 -0.82 -4.88 -16.35
C THR A 322 0.06 -5.98 -16.95
N SER A 323 1.35 -5.71 -17.12
CA SER A 323 2.33 -6.68 -17.67
C SER A 323 2.51 -7.89 -16.75
N MET A 324 2.67 -7.64 -15.44
CA MET A 324 2.82 -8.72 -14.48
C MET A 324 1.51 -9.46 -14.23
N LEU A 325 0.36 -8.78 -14.20
CA LEU A 325 -0.93 -9.46 -14.14
C LEU A 325 -1.11 -10.40 -15.33
N SER A 326 -0.82 -9.94 -16.55
CA SER A 326 -0.90 -10.78 -17.76
C SER A 326 0.02 -12.01 -17.66
N THR A 327 1.20 -11.83 -17.09
CA THR A 327 2.17 -12.91 -16.83
C THR A 327 1.66 -13.91 -15.78
N MET A 328 1.01 -13.42 -14.71
CA MET A 328 0.44 -14.25 -13.64
C MET A 328 -0.72 -15.13 -14.14
N LEU A 329 -1.51 -14.64 -15.09
CA LEU A 329 -2.65 -15.38 -15.65
C LEU A 329 -2.23 -16.61 -16.49
N VAL A 330 -0.98 -16.69 -16.94
CA VAL A 330 -0.51 -17.74 -17.86
C VAL A 330 0.45 -18.74 -17.18
N ARG A 331 1.14 -18.33 -16.12
CA ARG A 331 2.22 -19.13 -15.53
C ARG A 331 1.72 -19.99 -14.36
N GLU A 332 2.04 -21.28 -14.43
CA GLU A 332 1.69 -22.28 -13.41
C GLU A 332 2.19 -21.95 -12.00
N VAL A 333 3.31 -21.23 -11.86
CA VAL A 333 3.84 -20.88 -10.52
C VAL A 333 2.98 -19.86 -9.78
N GLU A 334 2.15 -19.10 -10.49
CA GLU A 334 1.20 -18.16 -9.90
C GLU A 334 -0.24 -18.70 -9.84
N GLU A 335 -0.50 -19.88 -10.41
CA GLU A 335 -1.80 -20.56 -10.36
C GLU A 335 -2.39 -20.69 -8.95
N PRO A 336 -1.61 -21.00 -7.88
CA PRO A 336 -2.18 -21.09 -6.54
C PRO A 336 -2.76 -19.77 -6.01
N ILE A 337 -2.34 -18.62 -6.54
CA ILE A 337 -2.93 -17.31 -6.20
C ILE A 337 -4.36 -17.24 -6.71
N LEU A 338 -4.56 -17.62 -7.97
CA LEU A 338 -5.84 -17.56 -8.63
C LEU A 338 -6.78 -18.65 -8.12
N GLU A 339 -6.29 -19.87 -7.92
CA GLU A 339 -7.14 -20.98 -7.48
C GLU A 339 -7.63 -20.78 -6.03
N GLN A 340 -6.78 -20.34 -5.10
CA GLN A 340 -7.24 -20.05 -3.74
C GLN A 340 -8.25 -18.88 -3.71
N THR A 341 -8.05 -17.86 -4.57
CA THR A 341 -9.00 -16.73 -4.69
C THR A 341 -10.34 -17.18 -5.28
N LYS A 342 -10.31 -18.03 -6.31
CA LYS A 342 -11.51 -18.65 -6.89
C LYS A 342 -12.27 -19.52 -5.88
N VAL A 343 -11.56 -20.34 -5.11
CA VAL A 343 -12.16 -21.16 -4.04
C VAL A 343 -12.85 -20.27 -3.00
N TRP A 344 -12.25 -19.15 -2.61
CA TRP A 344 -12.88 -18.19 -1.72
C TRP A 344 -14.15 -17.57 -2.32
N LEU A 345 -14.09 -17.12 -3.58
CA LEU A 345 -15.25 -16.53 -4.28
C LEU A 345 -16.44 -17.50 -4.42
N LEU A 346 -16.17 -18.79 -4.63
CA LEU A 346 -17.22 -19.80 -4.85
C LEU A 346 -17.82 -20.35 -3.56
N ASN A 347 -17.14 -20.22 -2.42
CA ASN A 347 -17.58 -20.80 -1.13
C ASN A 347 -18.04 -19.75 -0.11
N ASN A 348 -18.11 -18.48 -0.50
CA ASN A 348 -18.54 -17.40 0.35
C ASN A 348 -19.48 -16.49 -0.43
N ASP A 349 -20.78 -16.55 -0.11
CA ASP A 349 -21.82 -15.77 -0.79
C ASP A 349 -21.64 -14.26 -0.61
N ASP A 350 -20.95 -13.84 0.46
CA ASP A 350 -20.61 -12.45 0.74
C ASP A 350 -19.24 -12.04 0.14
N ALA A 351 -18.55 -12.93 -0.58
CA ALA A 351 -17.24 -12.60 -1.15
C ALA A 351 -17.35 -11.53 -2.24
N TYR A 352 -16.55 -10.47 -2.08
CA TYR A 352 -16.51 -9.35 -3.02
C TYR A 352 -15.08 -9.05 -3.47
N PHE A 353 -14.81 -9.25 -4.75
CA PHE A 353 -13.49 -9.01 -5.34
C PHE A 353 -13.42 -7.62 -5.99
N TYR A 354 -12.39 -6.85 -5.61
CA TYR A 354 -12.14 -5.52 -6.16
C TYR A 354 -11.04 -5.56 -7.23
N LEU A 355 -11.32 -4.96 -8.38
CA LEU A 355 -10.32 -4.58 -9.36
C LEU A 355 -10.24 -3.05 -9.39
N VAL A 356 -9.16 -2.50 -8.83
CA VAL A 356 -8.88 -1.06 -8.84
C VAL A 356 -7.91 -0.77 -9.97
N ILE A 357 -8.28 0.18 -10.82
CA ILE A 357 -7.44 0.69 -11.90
C ILE A 357 -7.14 2.14 -11.55
N ASP A 358 -5.91 2.42 -11.13
CA ASP A 358 -5.48 3.80 -10.93
C ASP A 358 -5.09 4.41 -12.28
N GLU A 359 -5.46 5.68 -12.49
CA GLU A 359 -5.22 6.43 -13.72
C GLU A 359 -5.75 5.76 -15.01
N LEU A 360 -7.07 5.67 -15.13
CA LEU A 360 -7.71 5.22 -16.37
C LEU A 360 -7.53 6.27 -17.48
N HIS A 361 -6.61 6.02 -18.42
CA HIS A 361 -6.55 6.75 -19.67
C HIS A 361 -7.69 6.29 -20.58
N LEU A 362 -8.77 7.05 -20.64
CA LEU A 362 -9.80 6.90 -21.67
C LEU A 362 -9.20 7.43 -22.98
N VAL A 363 -8.86 6.51 -23.90
CA VAL A 363 -8.38 6.83 -25.25
C VAL A 363 -9.53 7.32 -26.11
#